data_AF-A0A224X092-F1
#
_entry.id   AF-A0A224X092-F1
#
_cell.length_a   1.000
_cell.length_b   1.000
_cell.length_c   1.000
_cell.angle_alpha   90.00
_cell.angle_beta   90.00
_cell.angle_gamma   90.00
#
_symmetry.space_group_name_H-M   'P 1'
#
loop_
_entity.id
_entity.type
_entity.pdbx_description
1 polymer ?
#
loop_
_entity_poly.entity_id
_entity_poly.type
_entity_poly.pdbx_seq_one_letter_code
_entity_poly.pdbx_strand_id
1 'polypeptide(L)'
;MFVYICCAGGMSSSLFCIRMVTALETTYPALKVTSAHLATVMAKEKNFREKYDLILVYGGVDVISSENAFDLNQFIDVILIAPQVAYLLPLKQAILKDYPILVKLIDKKIFGTMAGVAAAGDLLDELIALDLERSYVSATLLETKNVDKNIELLFNGLDRASDFVKQMVASLEQLGLRVVTEKYSLENLYQFQPKRDYDIRLLFGYNHMLAAEDMAKLSRRIDGLIYLESPLENPKINWFQAYQIPLFKLARDNNYRKTFDFSQLQDFRLAVADRSEESSETYVAKFEAAPAEKQRHHFLGILSWER
;
A
#
# COMPACT_ATOMS: atom_id res chain seq x y z
N MET A 1 7.67 -16.42 -8.89
CA MET A 1 6.32 -16.14 -8.35
C MET A 1 6.38 -16.15 -6.83
N PHE A 2 5.78 -15.16 -6.18
CA PHE A 2 5.60 -15.06 -4.72
C PHE A 2 4.14 -15.32 -4.38
N VAL A 3 3.90 -16.38 -3.62
CA VAL A 3 2.56 -16.81 -3.20
C VAL A 3 2.47 -16.67 -1.70
N TYR A 4 1.60 -15.77 -1.23
CA TYR A 4 1.37 -15.59 0.20
C TYR A 4 0.24 -16.47 0.69
N ILE A 5 0.59 -17.50 1.46
CA ILE A 5 -0.36 -18.42 2.07
C ILE A 5 -0.55 -18.00 3.53
N CYS A 6 -1.75 -17.54 3.87
CA CYS A 6 -2.01 -16.95 5.17
C CYS A 6 -3.10 -17.70 5.95
N CYS A 7 -2.88 -17.83 7.25
CA CYS A 7 -3.86 -18.38 8.20
C CYS A 7 -4.00 -17.45 9.40
N ALA A 8 -4.77 -17.81 10.45
CA ALA A 8 -4.98 -16.93 11.60
C ALA A 8 -3.67 -16.43 12.23
N GLY A 9 -2.73 -17.32 12.54
CA GLY A 9 -1.47 -16.98 13.24
C GLY A 9 -0.18 -17.37 12.52
N GLY A 10 -0.25 -17.76 11.25
CA GLY A 10 0.93 -18.13 10.45
C GLY A 10 1.50 -19.53 10.67
N MET A 11 1.18 -20.23 11.78
CA MET A 11 1.75 -21.55 12.08
C MET A 11 1.28 -22.67 11.14
N SER A 12 -0.03 -22.75 10.85
CA SER A 12 -0.52 -23.80 9.92
C SER A 12 0.00 -23.57 8.50
N SER A 13 0.06 -22.31 8.07
CA SER A 13 0.62 -21.95 6.77
C SER A 13 2.12 -22.21 6.68
N SER A 14 2.89 -22.02 7.77
CA SER A 14 4.33 -22.32 7.74
C SER A 14 4.59 -23.82 7.58
N LEU A 15 3.87 -24.65 8.33
CA LEU A 15 3.97 -26.11 8.20
C LEU A 15 3.56 -26.58 6.80
N PHE A 16 2.46 -26.03 6.26
CA PHE A 16 2.01 -26.29 4.91
C PHE A 16 3.09 -25.96 3.89
N CYS A 17 3.63 -24.72 3.92
CA CYS A 17 4.65 -24.29 2.98
C CYS A 17 5.92 -25.15 3.04
N ILE A 18 6.41 -25.49 4.24
CA ILE A 18 7.60 -26.36 4.40
C ILE A 18 7.36 -27.71 3.73
N ARG A 19 6.20 -28.34 3.97
CA ARG A 19 5.88 -29.63 3.37
C ARG A 19 5.74 -29.57 1.85
N MET A 20 5.14 -28.50 1.33
CA MET A 20 5.01 -28.29 -0.11
C MET A 20 6.37 -28.08 -0.77
N VAL A 21 7.26 -27.30 -0.17
CA VAL A 21 8.64 -27.15 -0.67
C VAL A 21 9.32 -28.51 -0.77
N THR A 22 9.32 -29.31 0.29
CA THR A 22 9.95 -30.64 0.28
C THR A 22 9.36 -31.56 -0.80
N ALA A 23 8.03 -31.56 -0.96
CA ALA A 23 7.35 -32.37 -1.97
C ALA A 23 7.66 -31.89 -3.41
N LEU A 24 7.67 -30.58 -3.64
CA LEU A 24 7.99 -29.98 -4.93
C LEU A 24 9.45 -30.20 -5.32
N GLU A 25 10.40 -30.02 -4.41
CA GLU A 25 11.82 -30.30 -4.66
C GLU A 25 12.06 -31.78 -4.99
N THR A 26 11.33 -32.69 -4.34
CA THR A 26 11.45 -34.14 -4.60
C THR A 26 10.86 -34.52 -5.96
N THR A 27 9.74 -33.91 -6.34
CA THR A 27 8.99 -34.27 -7.56
C THR A 27 9.50 -33.54 -8.80
N TYR A 28 9.93 -32.29 -8.63
CA TYR A 28 10.35 -31.37 -9.68
C TYR A 28 11.72 -30.75 -9.35
N PRO A 29 12.82 -31.53 -9.40
CA PRO A 29 14.15 -31.09 -8.94
C PRO A 29 14.74 -29.91 -9.76
N ALA A 30 14.19 -29.63 -10.94
CA ALA A 30 14.58 -28.47 -11.75
C ALA A 30 13.95 -27.15 -11.25
N LEU A 31 12.86 -27.22 -10.49
CA LEU A 31 12.15 -26.05 -9.97
C LEU A 31 12.78 -25.61 -8.64
N LYS A 32 13.33 -24.39 -8.60
CA LYS A 32 13.90 -23.85 -7.36
C LYS A 32 12.79 -23.26 -6.51
N VAL A 33 12.39 -24.00 -5.47
CA VAL A 33 11.32 -23.59 -4.57
C VAL A 33 11.87 -23.25 -3.20
N THR A 34 11.28 -22.29 -2.50
CA THR A 34 11.56 -22.08 -1.08
C THR A 34 10.33 -21.58 -0.33
N SER A 35 10.42 -21.56 1.00
CA SER A 35 9.42 -20.93 1.84
C SER A 35 10.07 -20.05 2.91
N ALA A 36 9.41 -18.95 3.24
CA ALA A 36 9.87 -18.01 4.25
C ALA A 36 8.73 -17.19 4.84
N HIS A 37 8.94 -16.67 6.05
CA HIS A 37 7.99 -15.75 6.68
C HIS A 37 7.92 -14.43 5.92
N LEU A 38 6.74 -13.81 5.85
CA LEU A 38 6.49 -12.55 5.14
C LEU A 38 7.52 -11.46 5.46
N ALA A 39 7.77 -11.20 6.74
CA ALA A 39 8.75 -10.17 7.15
C ALA A 39 10.18 -10.46 6.65
N THR A 40 10.58 -11.74 6.55
CA THR A 40 11.90 -12.13 6.04
C THR A 40 12.00 -11.91 4.54
N VAL A 41 10.92 -12.21 3.81
CA VAL A 41 10.83 -11.99 2.37
C VAL A 41 10.85 -10.50 2.06
N MET A 42 10.08 -9.68 2.77
CA MET A 42 10.10 -8.22 2.63
C MET A 42 11.49 -7.62 2.81
N ALA A 43 12.23 -8.08 3.83
CA ALA A 43 13.58 -7.56 4.11
C ALA A 43 14.64 -8.00 3.09
N LYS A 44 14.41 -9.08 2.33
CA LYS A 44 15.41 -9.71 1.45
C LYS A 44 14.85 -10.07 0.07
N GLU A 45 13.82 -9.35 -0.39
CA GLU A 45 13.01 -9.72 -1.56
C GLU A 45 13.87 -9.99 -2.80
N LYS A 46 14.80 -9.08 -3.12
CA LYS A 46 15.73 -9.21 -4.25
C LYS A 46 16.53 -10.51 -4.22
N ASN A 47 17.04 -10.90 -3.04
CA ASN A 47 17.80 -12.15 -2.89
C ASN A 47 16.94 -13.39 -3.14
N PHE A 48 15.66 -13.35 -2.77
CA PHE A 48 14.73 -14.44 -3.04
C PHE A 48 14.39 -14.52 -4.53
N ARG A 49 14.08 -13.37 -5.14
CA ARG A 49 13.70 -13.27 -6.55
C ARG A 49 14.80 -13.73 -7.52
N GLU A 50 16.06 -13.51 -7.18
CA GLU A 50 17.20 -13.94 -8.01
C GLU A 50 17.51 -15.44 -7.89
N LYS A 51 17.10 -16.09 -6.79
CA LYS A 51 17.53 -17.47 -6.46
C LYS A 51 16.46 -18.52 -6.70
N TYR A 52 15.18 -18.15 -6.63
CA TYR A 52 14.07 -19.09 -6.61
C TYR A 52 13.01 -18.74 -7.64
N ASP A 53 12.44 -19.77 -8.27
CA ASP A 53 11.36 -19.65 -9.25
C ASP A 53 10.01 -19.48 -8.55
N LEU A 54 9.81 -20.19 -7.43
CA LEU A 54 8.60 -20.16 -6.61
C LEU A 54 8.95 -19.92 -5.13
N ILE A 55 8.34 -18.91 -4.54
CA ILE A 55 8.52 -18.54 -3.14
C ILE A 55 7.17 -18.63 -2.44
N LEU A 56 7.02 -19.62 -1.56
CA LEU A 56 5.84 -19.78 -0.70
C LEU A 56 6.03 -18.95 0.57
N VAL A 57 5.41 -17.78 0.60
CA VAL A 57 5.44 -16.87 1.73
C VAL A 57 4.37 -17.27 2.74
N TYR A 58 4.67 -17.33 4.03
CA TYR A 58 3.67 -17.65 5.07
C TYR A 58 3.54 -16.56 6.13
N GLY A 59 2.36 -16.46 6.75
CA GLY A 59 2.09 -15.50 7.82
C GLY A 59 0.61 -15.40 8.23
N GLY A 60 0.31 -14.42 9.08
CA GLY A 60 -1.04 -14.15 9.57
C GLY A 60 -1.90 -13.39 8.56
N VAL A 61 -3.17 -13.78 8.40
CA VAL A 61 -4.15 -13.08 7.55
C VAL A 61 -4.38 -11.63 8.01
N ASP A 62 -4.22 -11.35 9.30
CA ASP A 62 -4.36 -10.01 9.88
C ASP A 62 -3.24 -9.06 9.47
N VAL A 63 -2.12 -9.59 8.96
CA VAL A 63 -1.07 -8.76 8.38
C VAL A 63 -1.56 -8.03 7.14
N ILE A 64 -2.55 -8.55 6.41
CA ILE A 64 -3.12 -7.87 5.24
C ILE A 64 -4.00 -6.72 5.71
N SER A 65 -3.55 -5.48 5.52
CA SER A 65 -4.28 -4.27 5.88
C SER A 65 -4.17 -3.21 4.79
N SER A 66 -5.03 -2.19 4.86
CA SER A 66 -4.98 -1.06 3.92
C SER A 66 -3.63 -0.33 3.97
N GLU A 67 -2.95 -0.32 5.12
CA GLU A 67 -1.68 0.38 5.32
C GLU A 67 -0.49 -0.27 4.63
N ASN A 68 -0.57 -1.56 4.29
CA ASN A 68 0.51 -2.30 3.65
C ASN A 68 0.10 -2.96 2.33
N ALA A 69 -1.12 -2.70 1.85
CA ALA A 69 -1.63 -3.21 0.59
C ALA A 69 -0.68 -2.91 -0.59
N PHE A 70 -0.19 -1.67 -0.67
CA PHE A 70 0.82 -1.27 -1.65
C PHE A 70 2.13 -2.03 -1.51
N ASP A 71 2.65 -2.15 -0.28
CA ASP A 71 3.92 -2.85 -0.04
C ASP A 71 3.79 -4.33 -0.43
N LEU A 72 2.66 -4.97 -0.12
CA LEU A 72 2.36 -6.33 -0.55
C LEU A 72 2.30 -6.42 -2.08
N ASN A 73 1.67 -5.47 -2.75
CA ASN A 73 1.56 -5.44 -4.22
C ASN A 73 2.91 -5.37 -4.94
N GLN A 74 3.93 -4.78 -4.31
CA GLN A 74 5.27 -4.68 -4.89
C GLN A 74 5.88 -6.05 -5.20
N PHE A 75 5.61 -7.07 -4.38
CA PHE A 75 6.30 -8.35 -4.47
C PHE A 75 5.42 -9.59 -4.37
N ILE A 76 4.20 -9.51 -3.84
CA ILE A 76 3.25 -10.64 -3.79
C ILE A 76 2.46 -10.69 -5.08
N ASP A 77 2.43 -11.86 -5.70
CA ASP A 77 1.67 -12.11 -6.92
C ASP A 77 0.26 -12.63 -6.61
N VAL A 78 0.15 -13.51 -5.62
CA VAL A 78 -1.10 -14.19 -5.24
C VAL A 78 -1.17 -14.33 -3.72
N ILE A 79 -2.36 -14.12 -3.15
CA ILE A 79 -2.69 -14.41 -1.75
C ILE A 79 -3.70 -15.56 -1.69
N LEU A 80 -3.32 -16.62 -1.00
CA LEU A 80 -4.15 -17.78 -0.72
C LEU A 80 -4.52 -17.81 0.77
N ILE A 81 -5.80 -17.61 1.06
CA ILE A 81 -6.36 -17.58 2.42
C ILE A 81 -6.74 -19.00 2.83
N ALA A 82 -6.24 -19.45 3.98
CA ALA A 82 -6.53 -20.76 4.53
C ALA A 82 -8.04 -20.94 4.84
N PRO A 83 -8.61 -22.15 4.66
CA PRO A 83 -10.05 -22.37 4.81
C PRO A 83 -10.60 -22.00 6.20
N GLN A 84 -9.77 -22.15 7.24
CA GLN A 84 -10.12 -21.82 8.62
C GLN A 84 -10.41 -20.34 8.88
N VAL A 85 -9.96 -19.44 7.98
CA VAL A 85 -10.20 -17.99 8.05
C VAL A 85 -10.94 -17.48 6.82
N ALA A 86 -11.67 -18.37 6.12
CA ALA A 86 -12.36 -18.04 4.87
C ALA A 86 -13.36 -16.88 4.99
N TYR A 87 -13.94 -16.67 6.18
CA TYR A 87 -14.84 -15.55 6.46
C TYR A 87 -14.19 -14.16 6.29
N LEU A 88 -12.85 -14.07 6.31
CA LEU A 88 -12.11 -12.83 6.09
C LEU A 88 -11.87 -12.53 4.60
N LEU A 89 -12.13 -13.47 3.69
CA LEU A 89 -11.86 -13.28 2.25
C LEU A 89 -12.52 -12.01 1.69
N PRO A 90 -13.82 -11.73 1.89
CA PRO A 90 -14.45 -10.55 1.31
C PRO A 90 -13.81 -9.25 1.79
N LEU A 91 -13.40 -9.21 3.07
CA LEU A 91 -12.70 -8.06 3.65
C LEU A 91 -11.31 -7.86 2.99
N LYS A 92 -10.54 -8.94 2.82
CA LYS A 92 -9.19 -8.83 2.22
C LYS A 92 -9.25 -8.50 0.73
N GLN A 93 -10.26 -9.02 0.01
CA GLN A 93 -10.52 -8.62 -1.38
C GLN A 93 -10.86 -7.13 -1.48
N ALA A 94 -11.68 -6.58 -0.56
CA ALA A 94 -11.99 -5.16 -0.56
C ALA A 94 -10.76 -4.27 -0.29
N ILE A 95 -9.84 -4.70 0.58
CA ILE A 95 -8.58 -4.01 0.87
C ILE A 95 -7.66 -3.98 -0.36
N LEU A 96 -7.65 -5.06 -1.15
CA LEU A 96 -6.71 -5.27 -2.25
C LEU A 96 -7.31 -5.03 -3.65
N LYS A 97 -8.54 -4.51 -3.72
CA LYS A 97 -9.31 -4.37 -4.97
C LYS A 97 -8.60 -3.53 -6.05
N ASP A 98 -7.83 -2.53 -5.62
CA ASP A 98 -7.13 -1.56 -6.48
C ASP A 98 -5.72 -2.07 -6.86
N TYR A 99 -5.37 -3.31 -6.48
CA TYR A 99 -4.09 -3.91 -6.76
C TYR A 99 -4.26 -5.18 -7.60
N PRO A 100 -3.36 -5.48 -8.55
CA PRO A 100 -3.39 -6.69 -9.37
C PRO A 100 -3.10 -7.99 -8.60
N ILE A 101 -3.14 -7.98 -7.26
CA ILE A 101 -2.94 -9.16 -6.43
C ILE A 101 -4.21 -9.99 -6.44
N LEU A 102 -4.11 -11.25 -6.85
CA LEU A 102 -5.25 -12.18 -6.74
C LEU A 102 -5.40 -12.65 -5.29
N VAL A 103 -6.62 -12.56 -4.74
CA VAL A 103 -6.93 -13.02 -3.38
C VAL A 103 -8.01 -14.08 -3.45
N LYS A 104 -7.66 -15.33 -3.08
CA LYS A 104 -8.57 -16.49 -3.14
C LYS A 104 -8.44 -17.38 -1.91
N LEU A 105 -9.38 -18.32 -1.74
CA LEU A 105 -9.22 -19.41 -0.79
C LEU A 105 -8.33 -20.48 -1.43
N ILE A 106 -7.41 -21.04 -0.64
CA ILE A 106 -6.76 -22.30 -1.03
C ILE A 106 -7.77 -23.44 -0.93
N ASP A 107 -7.70 -24.39 -1.87
CA ASP A 107 -8.55 -25.57 -1.79
C ASP A 107 -8.32 -26.35 -0.49
N LYS A 108 -9.42 -26.75 0.15
CA LYS A 108 -9.40 -27.43 1.44
C LYS A 108 -8.72 -28.80 1.38
N LYS A 109 -8.74 -29.49 0.24
CA LYS A 109 -8.05 -30.77 0.05
C LYS A 109 -6.56 -30.52 -0.04
N ILE A 110 -6.13 -29.52 -0.81
CA ILE A 110 -4.71 -29.13 -0.91
C ILE A 110 -4.18 -28.75 0.48
N PHE A 111 -4.85 -27.83 1.17
CA PHE A 111 -4.41 -27.36 2.48
C PHE A 111 -4.53 -28.40 3.60
N GLY A 112 -5.64 -29.15 3.64
CA GLY A 112 -5.98 -30.05 4.72
C GLY A 112 -5.27 -31.40 4.68
N THR A 113 -4.93 -31.91 3.49
CA THR A 113 -4.18 -33.17 3.39
C THR A 113 -2.77 -33.01 3.94
N MET A 114 -2.14 -31.84 3.75
CA MET A 114 -0.75 -31.56 4.16
C MET A 114 0.22 -32.70 3.77
N ALA A 115 -0.10 -33.51 2.77
CA ALA A 115 0.51 -34.81 2.56
C ALA A 115 0.79 -35.05 1.07
N GLY A 116 2.06 -34.87 0.72
CA GLY A 116 2.69 -35.59 -0.38
C GLY A 116 2.69 -34.92 -1.75
N VAL A 117 3.12 -35.72 -2.72
CA VAL A 117 3.34 -35.35 -4.13
C VAL A 117 2.06 -34.88 -4.82
N ALA A 118 0.90 -35.48 -4.50
CA ALA A 118 -0.38 -35.13 -5.10
C ALA A 118 -0.80 -33.69 -4.78
N ALA A 119 -0.77 -33.30 -3.50
CA ALA A 119 -1.10 -31.93 -3.08
C ALA A 119 -0.12 -30.88 -3.67
N ALA A 120 1.14 -31.26 -3.87
CA ALA A 120 2.14 -30.41 -4.53
C ALA A 120 1.85 -30.21 -6.02
N GLY A 121 1.41 -31.27 -6.72
CA GLY A 121 0.94 -31.20 -8.10
C GLY A 121 -0.32 -30.34 -8.23
N ASP A 122 -1.34 -30.62 -7.41
CA ASP A 122 -2.59 -29.85 -7.40
C ASP A 122 -2.35 -28.36 -7.10
N LEU A 123 -1.45 -28.04 -6.16
CA LEU A 123 -1.05 -26.66 -5.88
C LEU A 123 -0.36 -26.02 -7.09
N LEU A 124 0.54 -26.73 -7.75
CA LEU A 124 1.25 -26.19 -8.91
C LEU A 124 0.27 -25.88 -10.06
N ASP A 125 -0.67 -26.78 -10.33
CA ASP A 125 -1.71 -26.58 -11.34
C ASP A 125 -2.59 -25.36 -11.01
N GLU A 126 -2.99 -25.20 -9.73
CA GLU A 126 -3.72 -24.02 -9.27
C GLU A 126 -2.90 -22.74 -9.47
N LEU A 127 -1.60 -22.75 -9.14
CA LEU A 127 -0.74 -21.58 -9.29
C LEU A 127 -0.54 -21.17 -10.76
N ILE A 128 -0.45 -22.14 -11.68
CA ILE A 128 -0.38 -21.87 -13.12
C ILE A 128 -1.66 -21.18 -13.61
N ALA A 129 -2.82 -21.67 -13.19
CA ALA A 129 -4.10 -21.05 -13.54
C ALA A 129 -4.22 -19.62 -13.00
N LEU A 130 -3.75 -19.37 -11.78
CA LEU A 130 -3.76 -18.03 -11.16
C LEU A 130 -2.77 -17.08 -11.84
N ASP A 131 -1.61 -17.56 -12.28
CA ASP A 131 -0.66 -16.73 -13.02
C ASP A 131 -1.25 -16.22 -14.35
N LEU A 132 -1.98 -17.09 -15.06
CA LEU A 132 -2.70 -16.72 -16.29
C LEU A 132 -3.79 -15.66 -16.04
N GLU A 133 -4.60 -15.86 -14.99
CA GLU A 133 -5.65 -14.91 -14.61
C GLU A 133 -5.08 -13.54 -14.22
N ARG A 134 -3.97 -13.54 -13.48
CA ARG A 134 -3.30 -12.31 -13.06
C ARG A 134 -2.76 -11.52 -14.24
N SER A 135 -2.23 -12.19 -15.26
CA SER A 135 -1.73 -11.52 -16.47
C SER A 135 -2.84 -10.71 -17.14
N TYR A 136 -4.07 -11.23 -17.17
CA TYR A 136 -5.24 -10.50 -17.66
C TYR A 136 -5.58 -9.30 -16.78
N VAL A 137 -5.67 -9.49 -15.46
CA VAL A 137 -6.00 -8.42 -14.50
C VAL A 137 -4.98 -7.27 -14.52
N SER A 138 -3.69 -7.60 -14.61
CA SER A 138 -2.59 -6.62 -14.65
C SER A 138 -2.62 -5.76 -15.91
N ALA A 139 -3.11 -6.28 -17.03
CA ALA A 139 -3.23 -5.53 -18.28
C ALA A 139 -4.40 -4.54 -18.29
N THR A 140 -5.41 -4.77 -17.42
CA THR A 140 -6.61 -3.93 -17.33
C THR A 140 -6.53 -2.82 -16.28
N LEU A 141 -5.67 -2.96 -15.27
CA LEU A 141 -5.48 -1.97 -14.20
C LEU A 141 -4.45 -0.91 -14.62
N LEU A 142 -4.86 0.05 -15.44
CA LEU A 142 -4.18 1.34 -15.55
C LEU A 142 -4.83 2.28 -14.55
N GLU A 143 -4.23 2.44 -13.37
CA GLU A 143 -4.74 3.35 -12.34
C GLU A 143 -3.82 4.55 -12.14
N THR A 144 -4.31 5.72 -12.53
CA THR A 144 -3.90 7.03 -11.99
C THR A 144 -4.64 7.26 -10.66
N LYS A 145 -4.11 8.09 -9.74
CA LYS A 145 -4.79 8.35 -8.44
C LYS A 145 -6.17 8.98 -8.58
N ASN A 146 -6.48 9.63 -9.70
CA ASN A 146 -7.75 10.32 -9.90
C ASN A 146 -8.51 9.81 -11.11
N VAL A 147 -9.44 8.92 -10.84
CA VAL A 147 -10.76 9.08 -11.44
C VAL A 147 -11.69 9.45 -10.28
N ASP A 148 -11.97 10.75 -10.12
CA ASP A 148 -13.03 11.28 -9.23
C ASP A 148 -12.76 11.25 -7.70
N LYS A 149 -11.52 11.46 -7.24
CA LYS A 149 -11.17 11.45 -5.80
C LYS A 149 -10.99 12.85 -5.18
N ASN A 150 -11.37 12.95 -3.91
CA ASN A 150 -11.24 14.12 -3.03
C ASN A 150 -9.81 14.34 -2.51
N ILE A 151 -9.41 15.61 -2.31
CA ILE A 151 -8.04 16.03 -1.95
C ILE A 151 -7.73 15.78 -0.46
N GLU A 152 -6.56 15.22 -0.13
CA GLU A 152 -6.07 15.00 1.24
C GLU A 152 -4.88 15.91 1.57
N LEU A 153 -5.05 16.85 2.52
CA LEU A 153 -4.02 17.78 2.97
C LEU A 153 -3.57 17.51 4.41
N LEU A 154 -2.27 17.38 4.65
CA LEU A 154 -1.69 17.25 5.99
C LEU A 154 -1.30 18.62 6.56
N PHE A 155 -1.80 18.93 7.75
CA PHE A 155 -1.49 20.13 8.53
C PHE A 155 -0.54 19.76 9.65
N ASN A 156 0.71 20.22 9.58
CA ASN A 156 1.74 19.94 10.58
C ASN A 156 2.03 21.16 11.46
N GLY A 157 1.82 21.02 12.77
CA GLY A 157 2.11 22.06 13.76
C GLY A 157 1.03 23.15 13.84
N LEU A 158 -0.18 22.85 13.38
CA LEU A 158 -1.35 23.72 13.44
C LEU A 158 -2.44 23.08 14.31
N ASP A 159 -3.11 23.90 15.12
CA ASP A 159 -4.27 23.48 15.88
C ASP A 159 -5.53 23.66 15.03
N ARG A 160 -6.38 22.63 15.01
CA ARG A 160 -7.70 22.66 14.37
C ARG A 160 -8.57 23.80 14.93
N ALA A 161 -8.36 24.20 16.19
CA ALA A 161 -9.11 25.28 16.83
C ALA A 161 -8.60 26.69 16.51
N SER A 162 -7.51 26.83 15.74
CA SER A 162 -6.94 28.15 15.44
C SER A 162 -7.85 28.99 14.55
N ASP A 163 -7.80 30.31 14.72
CA ASP A 163 -8.63 31.22 13.93
C ASP A 163 -8.25 31.21 12.45
N PHE A 164 -6.97 30.98 12.13
CA PHE A 164 -6.50 30.73 10.77
C PHE A 164 -7.23 29.55 10.11
N VAL A 165 -7.29 28.39 10.80
CA VAL A 165 -7.94 27.20 10.26
C VAL A 165 -9.43 27.44 10.05
N LYS A 166 -10.11 28.10 10.99
CA LYS A 166 -11.54 28.44 10.85
C LYS A 166 -11.79 29.35 9.64
N GLN A 167 -10.97 30.39 9.46
CA GLN A 167 -11.09 31.30 8.32
C GLN A 167 -10.83 30.58 6.99
N MET A 168 -9.85 29.69 6.95
CA MET A 168 -9.54 28.91 5.76
C MET A 168 -10.68 27.96 5.39
N VAL A 169 -11.22 27.21 6.36
CA VAL A 169 -12.37 26.32 6.14
C VAL A 169 -13.57 27.13 5.65
N ALA A 170 -13.88 28.27 6.27
CA ALA A 170 -14.97 29.14 5.83
C ALA A 170 -14.76 29.66 4.39
N SER A 171 -13.53 29.99 4.01
CA SER A 171 -13.18 30.43 2.65
C SER A 171 -13.39 29.31 1.62
N LEU A 172 -12.98 28.08 1.94
CA LEU A 172 -13.21 26.91 1.07
C LEU A 172 -14.70 26.58 0.94
N GLU A 173 -15.46 26.65 2.04
CA GLU A 173 -16.91 26.43 2.04
C GLU A 173 -17.66 27.51 1.25
N GLN A 174 -17.19 28.77 1.27
CA GLN A 174 -17.73 29.84 0.43
C GLN A 174 -17.53 29.59 -1.07
N LEU A 175 -16.51 28.82 -1.44
CA LEU A 175 -16.28 28.35 -2.82
C LEU A 175 -17.15 27.14 -3.18
N GLY A 176 -18.00 26.67 -2.27
CA GLY A 176 -18.88 25.51 -2.47
C GLY A 176 -18.22 24.17 -2.18
N LEU A 177 -17.02 24.16 -1.59
CA LEU A 177 -16.28 22.93 -1.29
C LEU A 177 -16.68 22.38 0.08
N ARG A 178 -16.90 21.07 0.14
CA ARG A 178 -17.21 20.33 1.36
C ARG A 178 -15.91 19.94 2.05
N VAL A 179 -15.65 20.53 3.23
CA VAL A 179 -14.40 20.30 3.96
C VAL A 179 -14.62 19.37 5.16
N VAL A 180 -13.78 18.36 5.30
CA VAL A 180 -13.74 17.47 6.47
C VAL A 180 -12.44 17.69 7.24
N THR A 181 -12.53 17.94 8.54
CA THR A 181 -11.37 18.14 9.42
C THR A 181 -11.23 16.99 10.40
N GLU A 182 -10.07 16.34 10.43
CA GLU A 182 -9.81 15.18 11.29
C GLU A 182 -8.42 15.20 11.91
N LYS A 183 -8.25 14.48 13.02
CA LYS A 183 -6.93 14.25 13.58
C LYS A 183 -6.19 13.22 12.75
N TYR A 184 -4.92 13.48 12.46
CA TYR A 184 -4.04 12.54 11.81
C TYR A 184 -3.82 11.28 12.67
N SER A 185 -3.97 10.13 12.03
CA SER A 185 -3.46 8.83 12.43
C SER A 185 -3.30 7.98 11.17
N LEU A 186 -2.35 7.06 11.15
CA LEU A 186 -2.13 6.18 10.00
C LEU A 186 -3.38 5.33 9.67
N GLU A 187 -4.06 4.83 10.70
CA GLU A 187 -5.31 4.07 10.56
C GLU A 187 -6.38 4.90 9.83
N ASN A 188 -6.71 6.10 10.32
CA ASN A 188 -7.68 6.99 9.66
C ASN A 188 -7.27 7.40 8.23
N LEU A 189 -5.97 7.46 7.92
CA LEU A 189 -5.49 7.82 6.59
C LEU A 189 -5.88 6.74 5.56
N TYR A 190 -5.74 5.46 5.94
CA TYR A 190 -5.95 4.32 5.05
C TYR A 190 -7.34 3.66 5.18
N GLN A 191 -7.97 3.71 6.35
CA GLN A 191 -9.29 3.15 6.63
C GLN A 191 -10.36 4.24 6.74
N PHE A 192 -10.30 5.25 5.88
CA PHE A 192 -11.25 6.35 5.92
C PHE A 192 -12.61 5.94 5.36
N GLN A 193 -13.64 5.97 6.22
CA GLN A 193 -15.03 5.77 5.83
C GLN A 193 -15.81 7.06 6.09
N PRO A 194 -15.85 8.00 5.12
CA PRO A 194 -16.55 9.26 5.29
C PRO A 194 -18.06 9.01 5.50
N LYS A 195 -18.64 9.62 6.54
CA LYS A 195 -20.09 9.57 6.78
C LYS A 195 -20.90 10.42 5.79
N ARG A 196 -20.21 11.27 5.03
CA ARG A 196 -20.75 12.27 4.10
C ARG A 196 -19.70 12.60 3.07
N ASP A 197 -20.14 12.89 1.85
CA ASP A 197 -19.28 13.34 0.78
C ASP A 197 -18.49 14.59 1.21
N TYR A 198 -17.26 14.65 0.74
CA TYR A 198 -16.34 15.75 0.98
C TYR A 198 -15.59 16.03 -0.31
N ASP A 199 -15.00 17.21 -0.46
CA ASP A 199 -14.14 17.54 -1.59
C ASP A 199 -12.69 17.71 -1.11
N ILE A 200 -12.49 18.18 0.13
CA ILE A 200 -11.18 18.35 0.76
C ILE A 200 -11.18 17.79 2.18
N ARG A 201 -10.19 16.96 2.50
CA ARG A 201 -9.92 16.43 3.84
C ARG A 201 -8.66 17.07 4.42
N LEU A 202 -8.78 17.66 5.60
CA LEU A 202 -7.72 18.30 6.34
C LEU A 202 -7.32 17.41 7.54
N LEU A 203 -6.10 16.89 7.50
CA LEU A 203 -5.53 16.00 8.51
C LEU A 203 -4.62 16.78 9.43
N PHE A 204 -4.97 16.92 10.71
CA PHE A 204 -4.18 17.68 11.69
C PHE A 204 -3.26 16.75 12.47
N GLY A 205 -1.96 16.90 12.27
CA GLY A 205 -0.92 16.14 12.94
C GLY A 205 0.14 17.03 13.59
N TYR A 206 0.75 16.53 14.65
CA TYR A 206 1.95 17.14 15.21
C TYR A 206 3.19 16.39 14.75
N ASN A 207 4.34 17.06 14.69
CA ASN A 207 5.58 16.47 14.19
C ASN A 207 6.01 15.20 14.94
N HIS A 208 5.65 15.06 16.23
CA HIS A 208 5.96 13.87 17.03
C HIS A 208 5.06 12.66 16.67
N MET A 209 3.92 12.88 16.03
CA MET A 209 3.01 11.82 15.55
C MET A 209 3.46 11.23 14.21
N LEU A 210 4.40 11.88 13.52
CA LEU A 210 4.93 11.43 12.23
C LEU A 210 6.17 10.57 12.47
N ALA A 211 6.01 9.29 12.81
CA ALA A 211 7.17 8.41 13.01
C ALA A 211 7.98 8.28 11.71
N ALA A 212 9.31 8.19 11.81
CA ALA A 212 10.18 8.11 10.64
C ALA A 212 9.86 6.88 9.77
N GLU A 213 9.46 5.77 10.40
CA GLU A 213 9.05 4.52 9.75
C GLU A 213 7.75 4.63 8.95
N ASP A 214 6.85 5.56 9.32
CA ASP A 214 5.57 5.75 8.65
C ASP A 214 5.61 6.82 7.55
N MET A 215 6.75 7.53 7.42
CA MET A 215 6.86 8.66 6.49
C MET A 215 6.64 8.26 5.03
N ALA A 216 7.09 7.05 4.65
CA ALA A 216 6.82 6.44 3.35
C ALA A 216 5.31 6.34 3.09
N LYS A 217 4.60 5.60 3.95
CA LYS A 217 3.15 5.38 3.88
C LYS A 217 2.37 6.70 3.85
N LEU A 218 2.71 7.61 4.76
CA LEU A 218 2.12 8.94 4.81
C LEU A 218 2.30 9.69 3.48
N SER A 219 3.53 9.73 2.96
CA SER A 219 3.89 10.49 1.75
C SER A 219 3.26 9.91 0.48
N ARG A 220 2.94 8.61 0.45
CA ARG A 220 2.24 8.00 -0.67
C ARG A 220 0.78 8.43 -0.76
N ARG A 221 0.14 8.69 0.38
CA ARG A 221 -1.32 8.88 0.46
C ARG A 221 -1.78 10.33 0.50
N ILE A 222 -0.98 11.24 1.06
CA ILE A 222 -1.33 12.67 1.10
C ILE A 222 -1.03 13.37 -0.23
N ASP A 223 -1.83 14.38 -0.57
CA ASP A 223 -1.69 15.13 -1.81
C ASP A 223 -0.96 16.47 -1.60
N GLY A 224 -0.95 17.00 -0.38
CA GLY A 224 -0.26 18.24 -0.04
C GLY A 224 0.09 18.37 1.43
N LEU A 225 1.14 19.14 1.74
CA LEU A 225 1.54 19.49 3.09
C LEU A 225 1.44 20.98 3.34
N ILE A 226 0.73 21.34 4.41
CA ILE A 226 0.73 22.68 4.98
C ILE A 226 1.44 22.62 6.34
N TYR A 227 2.52 23.38 6.52
CA TYR A 227 3.31 23.32 7.75
C TYR A 227 3.65 24.70 8.29
N LEU A 228 3.63 24.80 9.62
CA LEU A 228 4.08 26.00 10.33
C LEU A 228 5.61 26.06 10.34
N GLU A 229 6.15 27.24 10.04
CA GLU A 229 7.59 27.49 10.12
C GLU A 229 8.13 27.19 11.53
N SER A 230 9.16 26.35 11.58
CA SER A 230 9.90 26.00 12.78
C SER A 230 11.32 26.54 12.64
N PRO A 231 11.91 27.12 13.70
CA PRO A 231 13.29 27.59 13.69
C PRO A 231 14.33 26.46 13.57
N LEU A 232 13.93 25.21 13.81
CA LEU A 232 14.75 24.03 13.57
C LEU A 232 14.34 23.40 12.23
N GLU A 233 15.30 23.16 11.34
CA GLU A 233 15.10 22.40 10.10
C GLU A 233 14.46 21.05 10.43
N ASN A 234 13.30 20.78 9.84
CA ASN A 234 12.61 19.51 10.05
C ASN A 234 13.09 18.51 8.98
N PRO A 235 13.91 17.50 9.33
CA PRO A 235 14.46 16.54 8.37
C PRO A 235 13.37 15.73 7.65
N LYS A 236 12.14 15.72 8.17
CA LYS A 236 10.98 15.06 7.56
C LYS A 236 10.45 15.80 6.32
N ILE A 237 10.76 17.08 6.14
CA ILE A 237 10.37 17.83 4.92
C ILE A 237 11.01 17.22 3.68
N ASN A 238 12.24 16.73 3.80
CA ASN A 238 12.98 16.09 2.71
C ASN A 238 12.26 14.85 2.14
N TRP A 239 11.45 14.17 2.96
CA TRP A 239 10.60 13.07 2.49
C TRP A 239 9.58 13.61 1.50
N PHE A 240 8.72 14.51 1.94
CA PHE A 240 7.67 15.09 1.10
C PHE A 240 8.23 15.69 -0.20
N GLN A 241 9.38 16.38 -0.13
CA GLN A 241 10.07 16.89 -1.33
C GLN A 241 10.52 15.79 -2.29
N ALA A 242 11.03 14.66 -1.81
CA ALA A 242 11.46 13.57 -2.68
C ALA A 242 10.29 12.77 -3.26
N TYR A 243 9.19 12.65 -2.50
CA TYR A 243 7.90 12.21 -3.06
C TYR A 243 7.30 13.27 -3.97
N GLN A 244 7.93 14.44 -4.11
CA GLN A 244 7.51 15.62 -4.86
C GLN A 244 6.30 16.35 -4.30
N ILE A 245 5.72 15.95 -3.17
CA ILE A 245 4.46 16.47 -2.64
C ILE A 245 4.51 18.00 -2.52
N PRO A 246 3.51 18.74 -3.07
CA PRO A 246 3.41 20.18 -2.91
C PRO A 246 3.45 20.62 -1.45
N LEU A 247 4.27 21.64 -1.17
CA LEU A 247 4.47 22.17 0.17
C LEU A 247 4.01 23.63 0.25
N PHE A 248 3.20 23.94 1.26
CA PHE A 248 2.85 25.30 1.61
C PHE A 248 3.42 25.65 2.99
N LYS A 249 4.33 26.62 3.02
CA LYS A 249 4.99 27.08 4.24
C LYS A 249 4.22 28.26 4.83
N LEU A 250 3.75 28.11 6.07
CA LEU A 250 3.12 29.19 6.82
C LEU A 250 4.14 29.84 7.77
N ALA A 251 4.37 31.14 7.60
CA ALA A 251 5.15 31.93 8.55
C ALA A 251 4.44 31.94 9.92
N ARG A 252 5.22 31.86 11.02
CA ARG A 252 4.64 31.87 12.38
C ARG A 252 3.74 33.08 12.65
N ASP A 253 4.15 34.24 12.15
CA ASP A 253 3.41 35.49 12.34
C ASP A 253 2.05 35.48 11.63
N ASN A 254 1.92 34.74 10.54
CA ASN A 254 0.67 34.63 9.79
C ASN A 254 -0.39 33.79 10.51
N ASN A 255 0.01 32.91 11.44
CA ASN A 255 -0.92 32.11 12.24
C ASN A 255 -1.63 32.95 13.32
N TYR A 256 -1.11 34.15 13.63
CA TYR A 256 -1.66 35.07 14.65
C TYR A 256 -2.28 36.35 14.05
N ARG A 257 -2.21 36.54 12.72
CA ARG A 257 -2.83 37.69 12.04
C ARG A 257 -4.35 37.47 11.90
N LYS A 258 -5.13 38.54 12.09
CA LYS A 258 -6.61 38.50 11.97
C LYS A 258 -7.12 38.30 10.54
N THR A 259 -6.31 38.60 9.53
CA THR A 259 -6.65 38.48 8.11
C THR A 259 -5.47 37.87 7.35
N PHE A 260 -5.71 36.74 6.70
CA PHE A 260 -4.76 36.02 5.86
C PHE A 260 -5.15 36.18 4.38
N ASP A 261 -4.17 36.39 3.51
CA ASP A 261 -4.38 36.43 2.07
C ASP A 261 -4.44 35.00 1.52
N PHE A 262 -5.65 34.56 1.14
CA PHE A 262 -5.90 33.20 0.68
C PHE A 262 -5.56 32.96 -0.79
N SER A 263 -5.11 33.97 -1.55
CA SER A 263 -4.73 33.81 -2.96
C SER A 263 -3.64 32.74 -3.15
N GLN A 264 -2.58 32.80 -2.35
CA GLN A 264 -1.48 31.83 -2.39
C GLN A 264 -1.93 30.41 -2.02
N LEU A 265 -2.97 30.27 -1.21
CA LEU A 265 -3.53 28.96 -0.83
C LEU A 265 -4.39 28.38 -1.96
N GLN A 266 -5.01 29.23 -2.79
CA GLN A 266 -5.71 28.79 -4.00
C GLN A 266 -4.74 28.27 -5.05
N ASP A 267 -3.63 28.98 -5.30
CA ASP A 267 -2.58 28.54 -6.22
C ASP A 267 -1.99 27.19 -5.77
N PHE A 268 -1.74 27.06 -4.46
CA PHE A 268 -1.30 25.80 -3.87
C PHE A 268 -2.31 24.67 -4.10
N ARG A 269 -3.61 24.93 -3.92
CA ARG A 269 -4.67 23.93 -4.15
C ARG A 269 -4.70 23.46 -5.59
N LEU A 270 -4.53 24.37 -6.56
CA LEU A 270 -4.48 24.01 -7.99
C LEU A 270 -3.27 23.12 -8.28
N ALA A 271 -2.09 23.49 -7.77
CA ALA A 271 -0.90 22.67 -7.91
C ALA A 271 -1.04 21.26 -7.27
N VAL A 272 -1.78 21.16 -6.16
CA VAL A 272 -2.13 19.86 -5.54
C VAL A 272 -3.08 19.07 -6.44
N ALA A 273 -4.12 19.71 -6.99
CA ALA A 273 -5.09 19.07 -7.86
C ALA A 273 -4.43 18.51 -9.13
N ASP A 274 -3.72 19.34 -9.89
CA ASP A 274 -3.04 18.94 -11.14
C ASP A 274 -2.13 17.73 -10.92
N ARG A 275 -1.34 17.76 -9.84
CA ARG A 275 -0.40 16.68 -9.53
C ARG A 275 -1.07 15.41 -8.99
N SER A 276 -2.18 15.54 -8.27
CA SER A 276 -2.96 14.39 -7.84
C SER A 276 -3.56 13.62 -9.04
N GLU A 277 -3.81 14.31 -10.16
CA GLU A 277 -4.27 13.69 -11.40
C GLU A 277 -3.16 12.89 -12.11
N GLU A 278 -1.94 13.41 -12.08
CA GLU A 278 -0.80 12.83 -12.79
C GLU A 278 -0.05 11.72 -12.03
N SER A 279 -0.24 11.62 -10.71
CA SER A 279 0.52 10.66 -9.88
C SER A 279 -0.30 9.43 -9.53
N SER A 280 0.31 8.25 -9.54
CA SER A 280 -0.17 7.06 -8.80
C SER A 280 0.48 7.03 -7.41
N GLU A 281 0.25 5.99 -6.58
CA GLU A 281 1.03 5.83 -5.35
C GLU A 281 2.53 5.78 -5.68
N THR A 282 3.23 6.89 -5.39
CA THR A 282 4.60 7.12 -5.84
C THR A 282 5.60 6.41 -4.96
N TYR A 283 6.57 5.77 -5.60
CA TYR A 283 7.67 5.07 -4.96
C TYR A 283 8.95 5.90 -5.03
N VAL A 284 9.69 6.05 -3.92
CA VAL A 284 10.96 6.80 -3.89
C VAL A 284 12.12 5.92 -3.44
N ALA A 285 12.94 5.49 -4.41
CA ALA A 285 14.08 4.57 -4.23
C ALA A 285 15.14 5.00 -3.19
N LYS A 286 15.24 6.31 -2.92
CA LYS A 286 16.18 6.85 -1.93
C LYS A 286 15.77 6.50 -0.49
N PHE A 287 14.48 6.38 -0.25
CA PHE A 287 13.90 6.31 1.09
C PHE A 287 13.22 4.98 1.39
N GLU A 288 12.86 4.26 0.35
CA GLU A 288 12.27 2.93 0.43
C GLU A 288 13.24 1.92 -0.20
N ALA A 289 13.18 0.66 0.20
CA ALA A 289 13.94 -0.39 -0.50
C ALA A 289 13.37 -0.54 -1.91
N ALA A 290 14.20 -0.41 -2.96
CA ALA A 290 13.76 -0.53 -4.35
C ALA A 290 12.97 -1.84 -4.51
N PRO A 291 11.66 -1.81 -4.86
CA PRO A 291 11.02 -3.01 -5.35
C PRO A 291 11.83 -3.41 -6.57
N ALA A 292 12.23 -4.68 -6.62
CA ALA A 292 13.04 -5.15 -7.72
C ALA A 292 12.24 -4.90 -9.00
N GLU A 293 12.79 -4.03 -9.85
CA GLU A 293 12.23 -3.69 -11.15
C GLU A 293 11.75 -4.97 -11.76
N LYS A 294 10.48 -4.97 -12.07
CA LYS A 294 9.92 -6.19 -12.51
C LYS A 294 10.58 -6.40 -13.96
N GLN A 295 11.61 -7.25 -14.22
CA GLN A 295 12.04 -7.88 -15.54
C GLN A 295 11.41 -9.24 -16.00
N ARG A 296 10.93 -9.28 -17.25
CA ARG A 296 10.21 -10.42 -17.89
C ARG A 296 10.85 -11.78 -17.61
N HIS A 297 10.10 -12.73 -17.04
CA HIS A 297 10.60 -14.08 -16.72
C HIS A 297 9.75 -15.18 -17.32
N HIS A 298 10.38 -16.33 -17.53
CA HIS A 298 9.80 -17.47 -18.23
C HIS A 298 9.46 -18.59 -17.23
N PHE A 299 8.22 -19.08 -17.26
CA PHE A 299 7.85 -20.34 -16.61
C PHE A 299 7.78 -21.45 -17.65
N LEU A 300 8.64 -22.46 -17.50
CA LEU A 300 8.70 -23.69 -18.33
C LEU A 300 8.84 -23.47 -19.86
N GLY A 301 9.19 -22.26 -20.30
CA GLY A 301 9.27 -21.92 -21.73
C GLY A 301 7.91 -21.72 -22.42
N ILE A 302 6.81 -21.65 -21.68
CA ILE A 302 5.44 -21.57 -22.23
C ILE A 302 4.79 -20.21 -21.94
N LEU A 303 5.17 -19.53 -20.86
CA LEU A 303 4.60 -18.23 -20.47
C LEU A 303 5.70 -17.17 -20.29
N SER A 304 5.41 -15.94 -20.75
CA SER A 304 6.20 -14.75 -20.51
C SER A 304 5.29 -13.63 -20.02
N TRP A 305 5.71 -12.88 -19.00
CA TRP A 305 4.97 -11.73 -18.50
C TRP A 305 5.92 -10.58 -18.20
N GLU A 306 5.50 -9.36 -18.61
CA GLU A 306 6.15 -8.09 -18.23
C GLU A 306 6.19 -8.07 -16.73
N ARG A 307 7.41 -8.08 -16.22
CA ARG A 307 7.59 -7.92 -14.80
C ARG A 307 7.18 -6.41 -14.70
#